data_AF-A0A2N2X8J4-F1
#
_entry.id   AF-A0A2N2X8J4-F1
#
_cell.length_a   1.000
_cell.length_b   1.000
_cell.length_c   1.000
_cell.angle_alpha   90.00
_cell.angle_beta   90.00
_cell.angle_gamma   90.00
#
_symmetry.space_group_name_H-M   'P 1'
#
loop_
_entity.id
_entity.type
_entity.pdbx_description
1 polymer ?
#
loop_
_entity_poly.entity_id
_entity_poly.type
_entity_poly.pdbx_seq_one_letter_code
_entity_poly.pdbx_strand_id
1 'polypeptide(L)'
;MNIDQEKIIMVLSKSASFHYLNEEEIIHLSEICSYVTYNSEEIIFSELQPAHSFYVIEKGNVNLIFNSKQIIQVSKGQIFGDWAVLNETVRLATSKALDQVSAVAIDAQKFKNIQIFDAKVSFKIVLELAKGLVTRLQSKSQISSKILIDAGETEFVEFKSTLRKNLMSGKKDPAIEMAVIKTIAGFLNNNGGVLFIGVKDNKEILGIKEDEFLNEDKMLLHLSNLITSKMGNLAFNDIHITIVPIQHKNIIRVDCTPTNTPIFISDSSNDYFFVRSGVQTVSYNIKNAVAYIKSRF
;
A
#
# COMPACT_ATOMS: atom_id res chain seq x y z
N MET A 1 -35.15 2.79 17.51
CA MET A 1 -33.81 2.22 17.78
C MET A 1 -33.49 2.41 19.25
N ASN A 2 -32.77 1.48 19.88
CA ASN A 2 -32.23 1.72 21.23
C ASN A 2 -31.02 2.66 21.15
N ILE A 3 -30.70 3.39 22.23
CA ILE A 3 -29.58 4.36 22.31
C ILE A 3 -28.26 3.74 21.82
N ASP A 4 -28.02 2.47 22.12
CA ASP A 4 -26.80 1.78 21.69
C ASP A 4 -26.75 1.56 20.17
N GLN A 5 -27.90 1.38 19.53
CA GLN A 5 -27.98 1.20 18.08
C GLN A 5 -27.73 2.51 17.34
N GLU A 6 -28.24 3.64 17.86
CA GLU A 6 -27.92 4.98 17.31
C GLU A 6 -26.43 5.29 17.44
N LYS A 7 -25.81 4.94 18.59
CA LYS A 7 -24.36 5.07 18.78
C LYS A 7 -23.58 4.22 17.79
N ILE A 8 -23.94 2.95 17.61
CA ILE A 8 -23.29 2.05 16.65
C ILE A 8 -23.33 2.65 15.25
N ILE A 9 -24.51 3.08 14.79
CA ILE A 9 -24.67 3.70 13.46
C ILE A 9 -23.77 4.93 13.34
N MET A 10 -23.76 5.79 14.36
CA MET A 10 -22.90 6.99 14.36
C MET A 10 -21.41 6.64 14.24
N VAL A 11 -20.93 5.62 14.95
CA VAL A 11 -19.53 5.18 14.88
C VAL A 11 -19.20 4.59 13.51
N LEU A 12 -20.07 3.72 12.99
CA LEU A 12 -19.88 3.08 11.69
C LEU A 12 -19.86 4.13 10.56
N SER A 13 -20.83 5.05 10.53
CA SER A 13 -20.90 6.13 9.52
C SER A 13 -19.70 7.08 9.55
N LYS A 14 -19.08 7.28 10.72
CA LYS A 14 -17.90 8.16 10.86
C LYS A 14 -16.57 7.44 10.64
N SER A 15 -16.57 6.11 10.57
CA SER A 15 -15.34 5.36 10.35
C SER A 15 -14.89 5.49 8.90
N ALA A 16 -13.61 5.83 8.71
CA ALA A 16 -12.99 5.82 7.39
C ALA A 16 -13.07 4.44 6.73
N SER A 17 -13.19 3.35 7.50
CA SER A 17 -13.33 1.99 6.95
C SER A 17 -14.72 1.68 6.42
N PHE A 18 -15.72 2.56 6.55
CA PHE A 18 -17.08 2.31 6.04
C PHE A 18 -17.69 3.48 5.27
N HIS A 19 -16.89 4.50 4.91
CA HIS A 19 -17.38 5.70 4.19
C HIS A 19 -18.04 5.41 2.82
N TYR A 20 -17.81 4.23 2.24
CA TYR A 20 -18.38 3.78 0.95
C TYR A 20 -19.69 3.00 1.11
N LEU A 21 -20.11 2.71 2.34
CA LEU A 21 -21.42 2.12 2.62
C LEU A 21 -22.47 3.23 2.65
N ASN A 22 -23.63 2.98 2.03
CA ASN A 22 -24.76 3.89 2.14
C ASN A 22 -25.49 3.73 3.49
N GLU A 23 -26.47 4.59 3.77
CA GLU A 23 -27.19 4.56 5.06
C GLU A 23 -27.89 3.23 5.34
N GLU A 24 -28.54 2.62 4.35
CA GLU A 24 -29.20 1.31 4.50
C GLU A 24 -28.19 0.21 4.82
N GLU A 25 -27.03 0.21 4.15
CA GLU A 25 -25.94 -0.76 4.36
C GLU A 25 -25.33 -0.60 5.77
N ILE A 26 -25.20 0.63 6.27
CA ILE A 26 -24.76 0.90 7.66
C ILE A 26 -25.79 0.41 8.67
N ILE A 27 -27.08 0.66 8.43
CA ILE A 27 -28.16 0.19 9.31
C ILE A 27 -28.11 -1.34 9.38
N HIS A 28 -28.00 -2.02 8.25
CA HIS A 28 -27.91 -3.47 8.21
C HIS A 28 -26.66 -4.00 8.92
N LEU A 29 -25.49 -3.36 8.74
CA LEU A 29 -24.27 -3.70 9.48
C LEU A 29 -24.47 -3.51 10.99
N SER A 30 -25.21 -2.48 11.41
CA SER A 30 -25.47 -2.24 12.83
C SER A 30 -26.25 -3.36 13.53
N GLU A 31 -27.04 -4.16 12.78
CA GLU A 31 -27.86 -5.25 13.32
C GLU A 31 -27.03 -6.45 13.83
N ILE A 32 -25.81 -6.60 13.30
CA ILE A 32 -24.86 -7.64 13.71
C ILE A 32 -23.79 -7.12 14.69
N CYS A 33 -23.96 -5.88 15.16
CA CYS A 33 -22.99 -5.20 16.01
C CYS A 33 -23.44 -5.11 17.47
N SER A 34 -22.47 -4.92 18.35
CA SER A 34 -22.68 -4.54 19.74
C SER A 34 -21.71 -3.43 20.14
N TYR A 35 -22.16 -2.53 21.00
CA TYR A 35 -21.29 -1.48 21.55
C TYR A 35 -20.60 -2.02 22.80
N VAL A 36 -19.27 -1.93 22.85
CA VAL A 36 -18.44 -2.49 23.93
C VAL A 36 -17.47 -1.45 24.49
N THR A 37 -17.16 -1.58 25.78
CA THR A 37 -16.24 -0.70 26.49
C THR A 37 -15.26 -1.51 27.33
N TYR A 38 -14.01 -1.07 27.37
CA TYR A 38 -12.93 -1.70 28.13
C TYR A 38 -12.18 -0.67 28.97
N ASN A 39 -11.77 -1.07 30.16
CA ASN A 39 -10.94 -0.25 31.02
C ASN A 39 -9.49 -0.28 30.54
N SER A 40 -8.70 0.71 30.98
CA SER A 40 -7.25 0.68 30.75
C SER A 40 -6.65 -0.61 31.33
N GLU A 41 -5.70 -1.17 30.59
CA GLU A 41 -5.01 -2.43 30.86
C GLU A 41 -5.87 -3.71 30.71
N GLU A 42 -7.15 -3.58 30.36
CA GLU A 42 -8.05 -4.72 30.18
C GLU A 42 -7.70 -5.51 28.90
N ILE A 43 -7.74 -6.84 28.99
CA ILE A 43 -7.52 -7.74 27.85
C ILE A 43 -8.83 -7.90 27.08
N ILE A 44 -8.85 -7.47 25.82
CA ILE A 44 -10.02 -7.58 24.94
C ILE A 44 -10.15 -9.00 24.38
N PHE A 45 -9.01 -9.59 23.99
CA PHE A 45 -8.90 -11.01 23.64
C PHE A 45 -7.45 -11.47 23.80
N SER A 46 -7.26 -12.75 24.08
CA SER A 46 -5.93 -13.35 24.17
C SER A 46 -5.55 -14.05 22.87
N GLU A 47 -4.25 -14.19 22.63
CA GLU A 47 -3.75 -15.01 21.53
C GLU A 47 -4.23 -16.47 21.65
N LEU A 48 -4.22 -17.18 20.51
CA LEU A 48 -4.63 -18.57 20.35
C LEU A 48 -6.11 -18.88 20.66
N GLN A 49 -6.91 -17.85 20.98
CA GLN A 49 -8.36 -18.00 21.13
C GLN A 49 -9.09 -17.94 19.78
N PRO A 50 -10.26 -18.57 19.63
CA PRO A 50 -11.13 -18.38 18.48
C PRO A 50 -11.57 -16.91 18.34
N ALA A 51 -11.80 -16.46 17.11
CA ALA A 51 -12.28 -15.11 16.83
C ALA A 51 -13.80 -15.08 16.61
N HIS A 52 -14.54 -14.63 17.62
CA HIS A 52 -16.00 -14.45 17.55
C HIS A 52 -16.41 -13.04 17.09
N SER A 53 -15.49 -12.08 17.12
CA SER A 53 -15.77 -10.70 16.71
C SER A 53 -14.52 -9.97 16.21
N PHE A 54 -14.74 -8.91 15.46
CA PHE A 54 -13.73 -7.89 15.15
C PHE A 54 -14.30 -6.50 15.47
N TYR A 55 -13.46 -5.48 15.55
CA TYR A 55 -13.80 -4.26 16.28
C TYR A 55 -13.41 -3.00 15.52
N VAL A 56 -14.22 -1.96 15.66
CA VAL A 56 -13.96 -0.61 15.14
C VAL A 56 -13.86 0.33 16.33
N ILE A 57 -12.71 1.00 16.50
CA ILE A 57 -12.47 1.86 17.66
C ILE A 57 -13.22 3.19 17.50
N GLU A 58 -14.08 3.53 18.46
CA GLU A 58 -14.65 4.88 18.57
C GLU A 58 -13.74 5.80 19.38
N LYS A 59 -13.24 5.32 20.52
CA LYS A 59 -12.40 6.07 21.45
C LYS A 59 -11.36 5.15 22.07
N GLY A 60 -10.18 5.72 22.34
CA GLY A 60 -9.10 5.06 23.04
C GLY A 60 -8.09 4.40 22.10
N ASN A 61 -7.17 3.66 22.69
CA ASN A 61 -6.05 3.00 22.05
C ASN A 61 -5.92 1.55 22.52
N VAL A 62 -5.59 0.66 21.59
CA VAL A 62 -5.44 -0.78 21.84
C VAL A 62 -4.06 -1.22 21.35
N ASN A 63 -3.35 -1.97 22.17
CA ASN A 63 -2.11 -2.64 21.77
C ASN A 63 -2.37 -4.09 21.40
N LEU A 64 -1.96 -4.46 20.19
CA LEU A 64 -1.87 -5.84 19.72
C LEU A 64 -0.44 -6.33 19.96
N ILE A 65 -0.29 -7.26 20.91
CA ILE A 65 0.97 -7.79 21.39
C ILE A 65 1.18 -9.18 20.78
N PHE A 66 2.17 -9.31 19.91
CA PHE A 66 2.51 -10.56 19.23
C PHE A 66 3.66 -11.28 19.95
N ASN A 67 3.71 -12.60 19.82
CA ASN A 67 4.79 -13.44 20.37
C ASN A 67 6.21 -13.05 19.91
N SER A 68 6.35 -12.36 18.77
CA SER A 68 7.61 -11.78 18.30
C SER A 68 8.09 -10.56 19.10
N LYS A 69 7.44 -10.23 20.23
CA LYS A 69 7.58 -8.97 21.00
C LYS A 69 7.21 -7.72 20.20
N GLN A 70 6.61 -7.89 19.02
CA GLN A 70 6.12 -6.77 18.23
C GLN A 70 4.81 -6.26 18.85
N ILE A 71 4.69 -4.93 18.96
CA ILE A 71 3.46 -4.26 19.39
C ILE A 71 2.94 -3.43 18.22
N ILE A 72 1.66 -3.57 17.90
CA ILE A 72 0.95 -2.70 16.96
C ILE A 72 -0.11 -1.95 17.76
N GLN A 73 -0.04 -0.63 17.77
CA GLN A 73 -1.07 0.20 18.36
C GLN A 73 -2.17 0.49 17.33
N VAL A 74 -3.42 0.39 17.77
CA VAL A 74 -4.62 0.69 17.00
C VAL A 74 -5.39 1.79 17.74
N SER A 75 -5.80 2.82 17.00
CA SER A 75 -6.43 4.03 17.53
C SER A 75 -7.81 4.28 16.91
N LYS A 76 -8.51 5.30 17.41
CA LYS A 76 -9.81 5.76 16.90
C LYS A 76 -9.94 5.68 15.37
N GLY A 77 -11.05 5.10 14.92
CA GLY A 77 -11.44 4.94 13.52
C GLY A 77 -10.88 3.69 12.85
N GLN A 78 -9.86 3.04 13.43
CA GLN A 78 -9.22 1.85 12.87
C GLN A 78 -9.91 0.56 13.33
N ILE A 79 -9.68 -0.49 12.54
CA ILE A 79 -10.20 -1.83 12.79
C ILE A 79 -9.12 -2.73 13.40
N PHE A 80 -9.51 -3.59 14.36
CA PHE A 80 -8.66 -4.66 14.89
C PHE A 80 -9.44 -5.95 15.15
N GLY A 81 -8.69 -7.05 15.32
CA GLY A 81 -9.27 -8.38 15.53
C GLY A 81 -9.87 -9.00 14.25
N ASP A 82 -9.71 -8.35 13.10
CA ASP A 82 -10.22 -8.74 11.80
C ASP A 82 -9.48 -9.95 11.20
N TRP A 83 -8.16 -10.06 11.43
CA TRP A 83 -7.32 -11.08 10.80
C TRP A 83 -7.85 -12.50 11.06
N ALA A 84 -8.02 -12.87 12.33
CA ALA A 84 -8.44 -14.22 12.71
C ALA A 84 -9.85 -14.56 12.16
N VAL A 85 -10.70 -13.55 11.98
CA VAL A 85 -12.02 -13.71 11.35
C VAL A 85 -11.87 -14.01 9.86
N LEU A 86 -11.08 -13.22 9.13
CA LEU A 86 -10.90 -13.37 7.69
C LEU A 86 -10.14 -14.64 7.29
N ASN A 87 -9.08 -14.98 8.02
CA ASN A 87 -8.27 -16.17 7.71
C ASN A 87 -8.82 -17.46 8.34
N GLU A 88 -9.90 -17.39 9.11
CA GLU A 88 -10.47 -18.53 9.83
C GLU A 88 -9.47 -19.24 10.76
N THR A 89 -8.70 -18.41 11.47
CA THR A 89 -7.66 -18.87 12.39
C THR A 89 -7.95 -18.42 13.82
N VAL A 90 -7.06 -18.79 14.75
CA VAL A 90 -7.05 -18.25 16.11
C VAL A 90 -6.43 -16.85 16.15
N ARG A 91 -6.66 -16.10 17.24
CA ARG A 91 -6.02 -14.80 17.49
C ARG A 91 -4.49 -14.93 17.42
N LEU A 92 -3.83 -14.13 16.59
CA LEU A 92 -2.36 -14.13 16.45
C LEU A 92 -1.63 -13.20 17.44
N ALA A 93 -2.39 -12.41 18.21
CA ALA A 93 -1.89 -11.47 19.18
C ALA A 93 -2.86 -11.36 20.35
N THR A 94 -2.33 -10.99 21.51
CA THR A 94 -3.13 -10.53 22.65
C THR A 94 -3.47 -9.07 22.44
N SER A 95 -4.75 -8.73 22.56
CA SER A 95 -5.24 -7.36 22.47
C SER A 95 -5.48 -6.80 23.87
N LYS A 96 -4.84 -5.68 24.18
CA LYS A 96 -4.91 -5.02 25.48
C LYS A 96 -5.24 -3.54 25.31
N ALA A 97 -6.24 -3.05 26.04
CA ALA A 97 -6.58 -1.64 26.07
C ALA A 97 -5.45 -0.84 26.74
N LEU A 98 -4.95 0.19 26.08
CA LEU A 98 -3.91 1.07 26.62
C LEU A 98 -4.53 2.15 27.53
N ASP A 99 -5.71 2.63 27.17
CA ASP A 99 -6.52 3.58 27.93
C ASP A 99 -7.99 3.10 27.98
N GLN A 100 -8.93 3.96 28.39
CA GLN A 100 -10.35 3.61 28.33
C GLN A 100 -10.82 3.54 26.86
N VAL A 101 -11.21 2.35 26.41
CA VAL A 101 -11.59 2.07 25.03
C VAL A 101 -13.11 1.92 24.91
N SER A 102 -13.69 2.55 23.89
CA SER A 102 -15.02 2.20 23.38
C SER A 102 -14.92 1.79 21.92
N ALA A 103 -15.65 0.73 21.55
CA ALA A 103 -15.61 0.16 20.21
C ALA A 103 -16.95 -0.45 19.81
N VAL A 104 -17.13 -0.61 18.51
CA VAL A 104 -18.21 -1.42 17.93
C VAL A 104 -17.64 -2.80 17.62
N ALA A 105 -18.18 -3.84 18.26
CA ALA A 105 -17.85 -5.23 17.99
C ALA A 105 -18.82 -5.81 16.95
N ILE A 106 -18.28 -6.31 15.84
CA ILE A 106 -19.01 -6.94 14.74
C ILE A 106 -18.92 -8.45 14.92
N ASP A 107 -20.08 -9.12 14.98
CA ASP A 107 -20.18 -10.57 15.15
C ASP A 107 -19.68 -11.32 13.90
N ALA A 108 -18.65 -12.15 14.09
CA ALA A 108 -18.01 -12.87 12.99
C ALA A 108 -18.89 -13.96 12.38
N GLN A 109 -19.74 -14.62 13.16
CA GLN A 109 -20.61 -15.69 12.67
C GLN A 109 -21.76 -15.11 11.84
N LYS A 110 -22.38 -14.03 12.33
CA LYS A 110 -23.43 -13.32 11.59
C LYS A 110 -22.88 -12.68 10.33
N PHE A 111 -21.69 -12.06 10.40
CA PHE A 111 -21.01 -11.44 9.26
C PHE A 111 -20.72 -12.44 8.13
N LYS A 112 -20.35 -13.68 8.45
CA LYS A 112 -20.05 -14.74 7.46
C LYS A 112 -21.30 -15.45 6.91
N ASN A 113 -22.45 -15.30 7.55
CA ASN A 113 -23.64 -16.03 7.18
C ASN A 113 -24.45 -15.25 6.14
N ILE A 114 -24.40 -15.71 4.89
CA ILE A 114 -25.11 -15.10 3.75
C ILE A 114 -26.65 -15.05 3.91
N GLN A 115 -27.22 -15.84 4.81
CA GLN A 115 -28.65 -15.80 5.12
C GLN A 115 -28.98 -14.68 6.13
N ILE A 116 -27.99 -14.23 6.90
CA ILE A 116 -28.14 -13.20 7.95
C ILE A 116 -27.65 -11.85 7.44
N PHE A 117 -26.62 -11.84 6.59
CA PHE A 117 -25.96 -10.61 6.17
C PHE A 117 -25.71 -10.61 4.65
N ASP A 118 -26.00 -9.47 4.03
CA ASP A 118 -25.94 -9.31 2.58
C ASP A 118 -24.51 -9.54 2.02
N ALA A 119 -24.41 -10.38 0.98
CA ALA A 119 -23.14 -10.77 0.38
C ALA A 119 -22.39 -9.60 -0.28
N LYS A 120 -23.12 -8.64 -0.86
CA LYS A 120 -22.55 -7.46 -1.52
C LYS A 120 -21.97 -6.51 -0.47
N VAL A 121 -22.67 -6.30 0.64
CA VAL A 121 -22.14 -5.51 1.77
C VAL A 121 -20.92 -6.20 2.39
N SER A 122 -21.00 -7.53 2.59
CA SER A 122 -19.88 -8.35 3.05
C SER A 122 -18.64 -8.17 2.17
N PHE A 123 -18.80 -8.25 0.85
CA PHE A 123 -17.70 -8.07 -0.10
C PHE A 123 -17.03 -6.70 0.03
N LYS A 124 -17.82 -5.62 0.13
CA LYS A 124 -17.28 -4.27 0.34
C LYS A 124 -16.46 -4.16 1.63
N ILE A 125 -16.96 -4.75 2.71
CA ILE A 125 -16.28 -4.76 4.01
C ILE A 125 -14.99 -5.58 3.94
N VAL A 126 -15.02 -6.79 3.36
CA VAL A 126 -13.83 -7.64 3.18
C VAL A 126 -12.75 -6.91 2.38
N LEU A 127 -13.14 -6.22 1.30
CA LEU A 127 -12.21 -5.43 0.49
C LEU A 127 -11.52 -4.34 1.33
N GLU A 128 -12.24 -3.68 2.21
CA GLU A 128 -11.65 -2.64 3.06
C GLU A 128 -10.76 -3.20 4.17
N LEU A 129 -11.15 -4.31 4.79
CA LEU A 129 -10.30 -5.00 5.75
C LEU A 129 -8.98 -5.45 5.10
N ALA A 130 -9.05 -5.98 3.87
CA ALA A 130 -7.87 -6.36 3.09
C ALA A 130 -6.96 -5.16 2.80
N LYS A 131 -7.52 -4.01 2.38
CA LYS A 131 -6.74 -2.76 2.22
C LYS A 131 -6.09 -2.34 3.54
N GLY A 132 -6.82 -2.39 4.65
CA GLY A 132 -6.29 -2.05 5.98
C GLY A 132 -5.16 -2.99 6.43
N LEU A 133 -5.23 -4.28 6.09
CA LEU A 133 -4.10 -5.23 6.29
C LEU A 133 -2.90 -4.83 5.44
N VAL A 134 -3.11 -4.52 4.15
CA VAL A 134 -2.03 -4.08 3.25
C VAL A 134 -1.39 -2.79 3.76
N THR A 135 -2.16 -1.79 4.18
CA THR A 135 -1.63 -0.55 4.75
C THR A 135 -0.83 -0.80 6.05
N ARG A 136 -1.29 -1.70 6.92
CA ARG A 136 -0.54 -2.10 8.14
C ARG A 136 0.74 -2.88 7.82
N LEU A 137 0.75 -3.65 6.74
CA LEU A 137 1.96 -4.32 6.24
C LEU A 137 2.90 -3.33 5.54
N GLN A 138 2.36 -2.29 4.89
CA GLN A 138 3.11 -1.24 4.20
C GLN A 138 3.65 -0.17 5.17
N SER A 139 3.01 0.09 6.32
CA SER A 139 3.54 1.00 7.34
C SER A 139 4.82 0.47 7.99
N LYS A 140 5.11 -0.83 7.83
CA LYS A 140 6.45 -1.43 7.93
C LYS A 140 7.30 -1.16 6.68
N SER A 141 7.25 0.04 6.08
CA SER A 141 7.77 0.32 4.72
C SER A 141 9.24 -0.06 4.51
N GLN A 142 10.01 -0.16 5.61
CA GLN A 142 11.38 -0.67 5.61
C GLN A 142 11.47 -2.19 5.39
N ILE A 143 10.58 -3.00 5.97
CA ILE A 143 10.60 -4.47 5.88
C ILE A 143 10.19 -4.93 4.48
N SER A 144 9.14 -4.34 3.89
CA SER A 144 8.73 -4.72 2.53
C SER A 144 9.78 -4.35 1.49
N SER A 145 10.38 -3.15 1.59
CA SER A 145 11.42 -2.70 0.68
C SER A 145 12.70 -3.52 0.83
N LYS A 146 13.11 -3.84 2.07
CA LYS A 146 14.29 -4.66 2.32
C LYS A 146 14.12 -6.10 1.80
N ILE A 147 12.95 -6.71 1.99
CA ILE A 147 12.65 -8.05 1.45
C ILE A 147 12.75 -8.06 -0.08
N LEU A 148 12.16 -7.06 -0.76
CA LEU A 148 12.23 -6.96 -2.22
C LEU A 148 13.68 -6.75 -2.70
N ILE A 149 14.45 -5.91 -2.01
CA ILE A 149 15.87 -5.69 -2.33
C ILE A 149 16.68 -6.99 -2.14
N ASP A 150 16.43 -7.72 -1.05
CA ASP A 150 17.14 -8.96 -0.74
C ASP A 150 16.78 -10.10 -1.73
N ALA A 151 15.54 -10.14 -2.22
CA ALA A 151 15.12 -11.05 -3.28
C ALA A 151 15.86 -10.77 -4.60
N GLY A 152 16.13 -9.49 -4.90
CA GLY A 152 16.88 -9.05 -6.08
C GLY A 152 15.98 -8.56 -7.21
N GLU A 153 16.59 -8.22 -8.35
CA GLU A 153 15.86 -7.78 -9.54
C GLU A 153 15.03 -8.92 -10.13
N THR A 154 13.81 -8.58 -10.55
CA THR A 154 12.85 -9.50 -11.17
C THR A 154 12.11 -8.76 -12.28
N GLU A 155 11.13 -9.42 -12.91
CA GLU A 155 10.26 -8.72 -13.84
C GLU A 155 9.43 -7.60 -13.19
N PHE A 156 9.25 -7.63 -11.85
CA PHE A 156 8.48 -6.66 -11.07
C PHE A 156 9.34 -5.75 -10.19
N VAL A 157 10.65 -5.98 -10.09
CA VAL A 157 11.56 -5.21 -9.23
C VAL A 157 12.80 -4.83 -10.02
N GLU A 158 13.12 -3.54 -10.07
CA GLU A 158 14.33 -3.01 -10.72
C GLU A 158 15.11 -2.14 -9.75
N PHE A 159 16.45 -2.19 -9.83
CA PHE A 159 17.34 -1.32 -9.10
C PHE A 159 18.02 -0.31 -10.03
N LYS A 160 18.21 0.89 -9.49
CA LYS A 160 19.06 1.93 -10.08
C LYS A 160 19.96 2.46 -8.98
N SER A 161 21.25 2.47 -9.26
CA SER A 161 22.25 2.96 -8.29
C SER A 161 22.03 4.44 -7.98
N THR A 162 21.66 5.23 -8.98
CA THR A 162 21.49 6.70 -8.91
C THR A 162 20.34 7.15 -9.80
N LEU A 163 19.84 8.36 -9.57
CA LEU A 163 18.82 9.01 -10.41
C LEU A 163 19.43 9.68 -11.65
N ARG A 164 20.60 10.31 -11.50
CA ARG A 164 21.22 11.13 -12.56
C ARG A 164 22.74 11.06 -12.62
N LYS A 165 23.43 10.69 -11.53
CA LYS A 165 24.90 10.73 -11.52
C LYS A 165 25.50 9.43 -12.03
N ASN A 166 26.40 9.53 -12.99
CA ASN A 166 27.20 8.41 -13.44
C ASN A 166 28.34 8.18 -12.45
N LEU A 167 28.32 7.03 -11.76
CA LEU A 167 29.27 6.72 -10.69
C LEU A 167 30.72 6.58 -11.19
N MET A 168 30.93 6.26 -12.47
CA MET A 168 32.28 6.16 -13.05
C MET A 168 32.87 7.52 -13.37
N SER A 169 32.06 8.43 -13.94
CA SER A 169 32.52 9.76 -14.37
C SER A 169 32.35 10.83 -13.30
N GLY A 170 31.54 10.57 -12.27
CA GLY A 170 31.14 11.51 -11.24
C GLY A 170 30.22 12.64 -11.72
N LYS A 171 29.81 12.63 -13.00
CA LYS A 171 29.02 13.71 -13.62
C LYS A 171 27.55 13.33 -13.74
N LYS A 172 26.69 14.35 -13.85
CA LYS A 172 25.29 14.17 -14.23
C LYS A 172 25.23 13.67 -15.67
N ASP A 173 24.38 12.67 -15.89
CA ASP A 173 24.25 11.95 -17.14
C ASP A 173 22.76 11.78 -17.48
N PRO A 174 22.25 12.50 -18.49
CA PRO A 174 20.86 12.38 -18.93
C PRO A 174 20.47 10.95 -19.35
N ALA A 175 21.43 10.10 -19.73
CA ALA A 175 21.14 8.71 -20.06
C ALA A 175 20.69 7.90 -18.83
N ILE A 176 21.17 8.25 -17.63
CA ILE A 176 20.76 7.61 -16.37
C ILE A 176 19.35 8.05 -15.99
N GLU A 177 19.05 9.34 -16.12
CA GLU A 177 17.69 9.86 -15.92
C GLU A 177 16.71 9.18 -16.89
N MET A 178 17.11 9.05 -18.15
CA MET A 178 16.30 8.35 -19.16
C MET A 178 16.12 6.87 -18.83
N ALA A 179 17.11 6.19 -18.25
CA ALA A 179 16.98 4.79 -17.83
C ALA A 179 15.94 4.62 -16.72
N VAL A 180 15.88 5.55 -15.76
CA VAL A 180 14.82 5.59 -14.72
C VAL A 180 13.44 5.76 -15.36
N ILE A 181 13.29 6.75 -16.26
CA ILE A 181 12.03 7.04 -16.94
C ILE A 181 11.56 5.86 -17.81
N LYS A 182 12.46 5.24 -18.58
CA LYS A 182 12.15 4.02 -19.35
C LYS A 182 11.62 2.90 -18.46
N THR A 183 12.24 2.69 -17.30
CA THR A 183 11.84 1.65 -16.36
C THR A 183 10.42 1.88 -15.85
N ILE A 184 10.12 3.11 -15.41
CA ILE A 184 8.78 3.49 -14.94
C ILE A 184 7.75 3.27 -16.04
N ALA A 185 7.99 3.76 -17.27
CA ALA A 185 7.06 3.54 -18.38
C ALA A 185 6.88 2.05 -18.71
N GLY A 186 7.95 1.26 -18.66
CA GLY A 186 7.91 -0.18 -18.86
C GLY A 186 7.03 -0.90 -17.84
N PHE A 187 7.06 -0.49 -16.57
CA PHE A 187 6.17 -1.03 -15.53
C PHE A 187 4.72 -0.61 -15.74
N LEU A 188 4.47 0.68 -15.98
CA LEU A 188 3.13 1.23 -16.21
C LEU A 188 2.43 0.53 -17.38
N ASN A 189 3.16 0.30 -18.48
CA ASN A 189 2.61 -0.34 -19.67
C ASN A 189 2.40 -1.86 -19.56
N ASN A 190 2.86 -2.49 -18.47
CA ASN A 190 2.79 -3.93 -18.28
C ASN A 190 2.02 -4.28 -16.98
N ASN A 191 2.55 -5.18 -16.15
CA ASN A 191 1.91 -5.68 -14.92
C ASN A 191 2.26 -4.85 -13.66
N GLY A 192 2.77 -3.62 -13.83
CA GLY A 192 3.25 -2.80 -12.73
C GLY A 192 4.60 -3.29 -12.20
N GLY A 193 5.04 -2.70 -11.10
CA GLY A 193 6.31 -3.05 -10.46
C GLY A 193 6.82 -2.00 -9.48
N VAL A 194 8.00 -2.25 -8.95
CA VAL A 194 8.68 -1.36 -7.99
C VAL A 194 10.09 -1.07 -8.50
N LEU A 195 10.41 0.22 -8.62
CA LEU A 195 11.75 0.70 -8.89
C LEU A 195 12.37 1.25 -7.60
N PHE A 196 13.56 0.76 -7.25
CA PHE A 196 14.37 1.33 -6.18
C PHE A 196 15.54 2.14 -6.75
N ILE A 197 15.69 3.38 -6.29
CA ILE A 197 16.79 4.27 -6.66
C ILE A 197 17.67 4.51 -5.43
N GLY A 198 18.99 4.37 -5.59
CA GLY A 198 19.95 4.34 -4.47
C GLY A 198 20.33 2.91 -4.06
N VAL A 199 20.11 1.92 -4.93
CA VAL A 199 20.43 0.50 -4.71
C VAL A 199 21.26 0.00 -5.89
N LYS A 200 22.39 -0.65 -5.62
CA LYS A 200 23.22 -1.27 -6.66
C LYS A 200 22.68 -2.64 -7.06
N ASP A 201 23.08 -3.13 -8.23
CA ASP A 201 22.71 -4.45 -8.76
C ASP A 201 23.13 -5.61 -7.82
N ASN A 202 24.20 -5.41 -7.05
CA ASN A 202 24.65 -6.34 -6.00
C ASN A 202 23.86 -6.23 -4.68
N LYS A 203 22.73 -5.49 -4.66
CA LYS A 203 21.85 -5.25 -3.51
C LYS A 203 22.42 -4.33 -2.42
N GLU A 204 23.60 -3.74 -2.67
CA GLU A 204 24.20 -2.78 -1.75
C GLU A 204 23.36 -1.49 -1.71
N ILE A 205 23.05 -1.03 -0.50
CA ILE A 205 22.33 0.23 -0.29
C ILE A 205 23.32 1.39 -0.45
N LEU A 206 23.25 2.07 -1.58
CA LEU A 206 24.09 3.23 -1.88
C LEU A 206 23.53 4.49 -1.22
N GLY A 207 22.20 4.66 -1.27
CA GLY A 207 21.46 5.83 -0.83
C GLY A 207 21.40 6.95 -1.87
N ILE A 208 20.57 7.95 -1.62
CA ILE A 208 20.32 9.08 -2.54
C ILE A 208 21.37 10.20 -2.49
N LYS A 209 22.28 10.18 -1.51
CA LYS A 209 23.28 11.24 -1.34
C LYS A 209 24.25 11.34 -2.52
N GLU A 210 24.48 10.23 -3.22
CA GLU A 210 25.38 10.19 -4.38
C GLU A 210 24.94 11.12 -5.51
N ASP A 211 23.64 11.36 -5.66
CA ASP A 211 23.10 12.22 -6.72
C ASP A 211 23.29 13.73 -6.48
N GLU A 212 23.85 14.12 -5.33
CA GLU A 212 24.21 15.50 -4.96
C GLU A 212 23.04 16.50 -5.10
N PHE A 213 21.84 16.09 -4.67
CA PHE A 213 20.74 17.02 -4.47
C PHE A 213 20.89 17.76 -3.14
N LEU A 214 20.40 19.00 -3.08
CA LEU A 214 20.44 19.82 -1.86
C LEU A 214 19.71 19.16 -0.69
N ASN A 215 18.58 18.53 -0.98
CA ASN A 215 17.78 17.77 -0.04
C ASN A 215 16.87 16.79 -0.80
N GLU A 216 16.17 15.98 -0.02
CA GLU A 216 15.20 14.98 -0.47
C GLU A 216 14.07 15.57 -1.33
N ASP A 217 13.46 16.67 -0.89
CA ASP A 217 12.37 17.32 -1.62
C ASP A 217 12.78 17.78 -3.02
N LYS A 218 14.01 18.30 -3.16
CA LYS A 218 14.55 18.73 -4.47
C LYS A 218 14.80 17.54 -5.39
N MET A 219 15.17 16.38 -4.85
CA MET A 219 15.33 15.16 -5.62
C MET A 219 13.98 14.62 -6.08
N LEU A 220 12.98 14.56 -5.18
CA LEU A 220 11.62 14.15 -5.51
C LEU A 220 11.00 15.09 -6.56
N LEU A 221 11.15 16.40 -6.38
CA LEU A 221 10.68 17.39 -7.36
C LEU A 221 11.34 17.20 -8.73
N HIS A 222 12.64 16.88 -8.77
CA HIS A 222 13.35 16.61 -10.02
C HIS A 222 12.81 15.36 -10.71
N LEU A 223 12.65 14.26 -9.99
CA LEU A 223 12.05 13.03 -10.53
C LEU A 223 10.62 13.28 -11.01
N SER A 224 9.82 14.02 -10.25
CA SER A 224 8.46 14.37 -10.65
C SER A 224 8.44 15.20 -11.93
N ASN A 225 9.34 16.20 -12.06
CA ASN A 225 9.46 17.00 -13.28
C ASN A 225 9.92 16.16 -14.48
N LEU A 226 10.83 15.19 -14.28
CA LEU A 226 11.22 14.26 -15.33
C LEU A 226 10.02 13.44 -15.80
N ILE A 227 9.23 12.87 -14.88
CA ILE A 227 8.01 12.12 -15.20
C ILE A 227 7.02 13.01 -15.97
N THR A 228 6.69 14.21 -15.47
CA THR A 228 5.75 15.12 -16.13
C THR A 228 6.23 15.49 -17.53
N SER A 229 7.51 15.83 -17.69
CA SER A 229 8.05 16.27 -18.97
C SER A 229 8.13 15.17 -20.02
N LYS A 230 8.29 13.91 -19.61
CA LYS A 230 8.48 12.77 -20.51
C LYS A 230 7.21 11.96 -20.76
N MET A 231 6.34 11.82 -19.76
CA MET A 231 5.14 10.97 -19.81
C MET A 231 3.83 11.74 -19.68
N GLY A 232 3.89 13.04 -19.36
CA GLY A 232 2.72 13.86 -19.06
C GLY A 232 2.23 13.69 -17.63
N ASN A 233 1.36 14.61 -17.21
CA ASN A 233 0.90 14.70 -15.82
C ASN A 233 -0.05 13.56 -15.40
N LEU A 234 -0.71 12.90 -16.35
CA LEU A 234 -1.64 11.82 -16.07
C LEU A 234 -0.95 10.55 -15.55
N ALA A 235 0.36 10.41 -15.77
CA ALA A 235 1.13 9.26 -15.29
C ALA A 235 1.15 9.16 -13.75
N PHE A 236 0.97 10.27 -13.02
CA PHE A 236 0.95 10.25 -11.55
C PHE A 236 -0.25 9.53 -10.94
N ASN A 237 -1.32 9.28 -11.70
CA ASN A 237 -2.45 8.50 -11.19
C ASN A 237 -2.03 7.08 -10.80
N ASP A 238 -0.98 6.58 -11.46
CA ASP A 238 -0.50 5.20 -11.35
C ASP A 238 0.94 5.10 -10.82
N ILE A 239 1.47 6.20 -10.28
CA ILE A 239 2.82 6.27 -9.70
C ILE A 239 2.76 6.80 -8.28
N HIS A 240 3.35 6.05 -7.34
CA HIS A 240 3.57 6.50 -5.97
C HIS A 240 5.07 6.54 -5.66
N ILE A 241 5.59 7.72 -5.30
CA ILE A 241 7.01 7.92 -4.99
C ILE A 241 7.16 8.14 -3.48
N THR A 242 8.02 7.34 -2.85
CA THR A 242 8.31 7.44 -1.42
C THR A 242 9.80 7.40 -1.14
N ILE A 243 10.21 8.03 -0.03
CA ILE A 243 11.55 7.90 0.52
C ILE A 243 11.50 6.84 1.62
N VAL A 244 12.40 5.86 1.51
CA VAL A 244 12.47 4.75 2.46
C VAL A 244 13.85 4.76 3.13
N PRO A 245 13.92 4.92 4.47
CA PRO A 245 15.17 4.76 5.20
C PRO A 245 15.52 3.28 5.35
N ILE A 246 16.68 2.85 4.85
CA ILE A 246 17.23 1.50 4.98
C ILE A 246 18.71 1.59 5.37
N GLN A 247 19.13 0.88 6.43
CA GLN A 247 20.52 0.88 6.90
C GLN A 247 21.11 2.30 7.09
N HIS A 248 20.33 3.21 7.69
CA HIS A 248 20.69 4.62 7.91
C HIS A 248 20.93 5.45 6.63
N LYS A 249 20.54 4.93 5.47
CA LYS A 249 20.56 5.64 4.19
C LYS A 249 19.15 5.75 3.64
N ASN A 250 18.84 6.88 3.03
CA ASN A 250 17.55 7.07 2.37
C ASN A 250 17.67 6.61 0.91
N ILE A 251 16.72 5.81 0.46
CA ILE A 251 16.53 5.40 -0.94
C ILE A 251 15.18 5.91 -1.43
N ILE A 252 14.99 5.99 -2.74
CA ILE A 252 13.66 6.27 -3.33
C ILE A 252 13.05 4.94 -3.77
N ARG A 253 11.77 4.76 -3.45
CA ARG A 253 10.91 3.71 -3.96
C ARG A 253 9.86 4.34 -4.84
N VAL A 254 9.72 3.81 -6.06
CA VAL A 254 8.66 4.19 -7.01
C VAL A 254 7.80 2.97 -7.24
N ASP A 255 6.58 2.98 -6.71
CA ASP A 255 5.56 1.98 -6.98
C ASP A 255 4.78 2.37 -8.23
N CYS A 256 4.71 1.48 -9.20
CA CYS A 256 4.00 1.66 -10.46
C CYS A 256 2.85 0.66 -10.57
N THR A 257 1.62 1.15 -10.74
CA THR A 257 0.46 0.30 -11.04
C THR A 257 0.26 0.17 -12.55
N PRO A 258 -0.27 -0.98 -13.03
CA PRO A 258 -0.64 -1.13 -14.44
C PRO A 258 -1.62 -0.04 -14.86
N THR A 259 -1.32 0.67 -15.95
CA THR A 259 -2.24 1.69 -16.47
C THR A 259 -3.34 1.05 -17.32
N ASN A 260 -4.44 1.79 -17.49
CA ASN A 260 -5.53 1.46 -18.43
C ASN A 260 -5.38 2.16 -19.78
N THR A 261 -4.40 3.06 -19.91
CA THR A 261 -4.05 3.74 -21.16
C THR A 261 -2.55 3.62 -21.42
N PRO A 262 -2.12 3.51 -22.69
CA PRO A 262 -0.72 3.37 -23.01
C PRO A 262 0.06 4.66 -22.68
N ILE A 263 1.22 4.49 -22.02
CA ILE A 263 2.16 5.56 -21.70
C ILE A 263 3.27 5.59 -22.74
N PHE A 264 3.43 6.74 -23.39
CA PHE A 264 4.54 7.03 -24.29
C PHE A 264 5.53 7.95 -23.59
N ILE A 265 6.82 7.77 -23.90
CA ILE A 265 7.88 8.68 -23.50
C ILE A 265 8.19 9.59 -24.68
N SER A 266 8.00 10.89 -24.51
CA SER A 266 8.38 11.90 -25.50
C SER A 266 9.82 12.35 -25.30
N ASP A 267 10.65 12.18 -26.32
CA ASP A 267 12.02 12.69 -26.34
C ASP A 267 12.33 13.42 -27.64
N SER A 268 12.58 14.72 -27.52
CA SER A 268 12.71 15.66 -28.63
C SER A 268 11.49 15.65 -29.57
N SER A 269 11.58 14.94 -30.70
CA SER A 269 10.54 14.88 -31.74
C SER A 269 9.96 13.48 -31.93
N ASN A 270 10.38 12.51 -31.11
CA ASN A 270 9.98 11.12 -31.22
C ASN A 270 9.29 10.67 -29.94
N ASP A 271 8.23 9.88 -30.11
CA ASP A 271 7.56 9.17 -29.02
C ASP A 271 7.98 7.70 -29.02
N TYR A 272 8.27 7.20 -27.83
CA TYR A 272 8.74 5.84 -27.62
C TYR A 272 7.79 5.09 -26.70
N PHE A 273 7.47 3.85 -27.10
CA PHE A 273 6.66 2.95 -26.30
C PHE A 273 7.56 1.86 -25.70
N PHE A 274 7.60 1.79 -24.37
CA PHE A 274 8.42 0.82 -23.65
C PHE A 274 7.56 -0.16 -22.88
N VAL A 275 7.95 -1.43 -22.91
CA VAL A 275 7.27 -2.51 -22.20
C VAL A 275 8.31 -3.34 -21.46
N ARG A 276 7.98 -3.73 -20.22
CA ARG A 276 8.77 -4.69 -19.45
C ARG A 276 8.58 -6.11 -20.04
N SER A 277 9.67 -6.75 -20.42
CA SER A 277 9.69 -8.13 -20.93
C SER A 277 10.72 -8.94 -20.14
N GLY A 278 10.24 -9.74 -19.18
CA GLY A 278 11.10 -10.34 -18.16
C GLY A 278 11.82 -9.24 -17.35
N VAL A 279 13.14 -9.38 -17.19
CA VAL A 279 13.98 -8.42 -16.43
C VAL A 279 14.44 -7.20 -17.23
N GLN A 280 14.01 -7.05 -18.49
CA GLN A 280 14.45 -5.95 -19.35
C GLN A 280 13.29 -5.05 -19.77
N THR A 281 13.60 -3.78 -20.01
CA THR A 281 12.68 -2.83 -20.61
C THR A 281 13.01 -2.66 -22.09
N VAL A 282 12.07 -3.04 -22.96
CA VAL A 282 12.28 -3.07 -24.42
C VAL A 282 11.49 -1.94 -25.08
N SER A 283 12.13 -1.21 -25.99
CA SER A 283 11.45 -0.25 -26.86
C SER A 283 10.75 -1.00 -27.99
N TYR A 284 9.45 -0.82 -28.15
CA TYR A 284 8.73 -1.38 -29.27
C TYR A 284 8.72 -0.39 -30.44
N ASN A 285 8.95 -0.90 -31.65
CA ASN A 285 8.67 -0.13 -32.84
C ASN A 285 7.15 0.06 -33.02
N ILE A 286 6.74 0.94 -33.93
CA ILE A 286 5.32 1.26 -34.15
C ILE A 286 4.47 0.00 -34.38
N LYS A 287 4.95 -0.95 -35.19
CA LYS A 287 4.23 -2.19 -35.52
C LYS A 287 3.96 -3.03 -34.25
N ASN A 288 4.99 -3.25 -33.45
CA ASN A 288 4.89 -4.04 -32.23
C ASN A 288 4.09 -3.30 -31.15
N ALA A 289 4.25 -1.97 -31.04
CA ALA A 289 3.50 -1.14 -30.10
C ALA A 289 1.99 -1.19 -30.41
N VAL A 290 1.59 -1.01 -31.66
CA VAL A 290 0.17 -1.10 -32.06
C VAL A 290 -0.41 -2.49 -31.78
N ALA A 291 0.33 -3.55 -32.08
CA ALA A 291 -0.12 -4.92 -31.81
C ALA A 291 -0.28 -5.19 -30.31
N TYR A 292 0.70 -4.76 -29.51
CA TYR A 292 0.67 -4.92 -28.06
C TYR A 292 -0.46 -4.11 -27.43
N ILE A 293 -0.62 -2.84 -27.82
CA ILE A 293 -1.64 -1.95 -27.27
C ILE A 293 -3.04 -2.55 -27.45
N LYS A 294 -3.36 -3.03 -28.66
CA LYS A 294 -4.66 -3.68 -28.95
C LYS A 294 -4.94 -4.94 -28.12
N SER A 295 -3.90 -5.61 -27.64
CA SER A 295 -4.04 -6.85 -26.87
C SER A 295 -4.11 -6.62 -25.37
N ARG A 296 -3.49 -5.53 -24.88
CA ARG A 296 -3.27 -5.28 -23.45
C ARG A 296 -4.20 -4.21 -22.87
N PHE A 297 -4.59 -3.20 -23.67
CA PHE A 297 -5.42 -2.08 -23.26
C PHE A 297 -6.75 -2.12 -24.01
#